data_AF-A0A2A4RC25-F1
#
_entry.id   AF-A0A2A4RC25-F1
#
_cell.length_a   1.000
_cell.length_b   1.000
_cell.length_c   1.000
_cell.angle_alpha   90.00
_cell.angle_beta   90.00
_cell.angle_gamma   90.00
#
_symmetry.space_group_name_H-M   'P 1'
#
loop_
_entity.id
_entity.type
_entity.pdbx_description
1 polymer ?
#
loop_
_entity_poly.entity_id
_entity_poly.type
_entity_poly.pdbx_seq_one_letter_code
_entity_poly.pdbx_strand_id
1 'polypeptide(L)'
;MHNPFQKPSDVLEKFRITAHLRCYVKDPIIIKDHLLQGAIVKLKKLPYDKKDPAQLIAKELAITAFCLGYYSYADLTEQGCQLVRQNRYRGYQFKNKMVYHHPMIKLRYQ
;
A
#
# COMPACT_ATOMS: atom_id res chain seq x y z
N MET A 1 35.15 -5.59 -19.81
CA MET A 1 34.86 -4.46 -18.91
C MET A 1 33.41 -4.59 -18.43
N HIS A 2 33.19 -5.17 -17.26
CA HIS A 2 31.88 -5.17 -16.60
C HIS A 2 31.69 -3.79 -15.97
N ASN A 3 30.65 -3.06 -16.34
CA ASN A 3 30.33 -1.80 -15.70
C ASN A 3 29.84 -2.10 -14.27
N PRO A 4 30.59 -1.80 -13.19
CA PRO A 4 30.22 -2.15 -11.81
C PRO A 4 29.15 -1.22 -11.24
N PHE A 5 28.79 -0.19 -11.99
CA PHE A 5 27.89 0.85 -11.54
C PHE A 5 26.43 0.43 -11.75
N GLN A 6 25.81 0.16 -10.61
CA GLN A 6 24.39 0.34 -10.32
C GLN A 6 23.48 -0.80 -10.78
N LYS A 7 23.34 -1.83 -9.93
CA LYS A 7 21.96 -2.24 -9.59
C LYS A 7 21.28 -0.95 -9.12
N PRO A 8 20.19 -0.47 -9.76
CA PRO A 8 19.49 0.69 -9.25
C PRO A 8 19.07 0.34 -7.84
N SER A 9 19.69 0.97 -6.84
CA SER A 9 19.27 0.73 -5.47
C SER A 9 17.86 1.30 -5.37
N ASP A 10 16.86 0.45 -5.17
CA ASP A 10 15.47 0.86 -5.01
C ASP A 10 15.24 1.70 -3.74
N VAL A 11 16.32 2.10 -3.06
CA VAL A 11 16.34 2.84 -1.81
C VAL A 11 15.65 4.19 -1.97
N LEU A 12 15.90 4.91 -3.06
CA LEU A 12 15.30 6.22 -3.30
C LEU A 12 13.79 6.10 -3.58
N GLU A 13 13.40 5.14 -4.42
CA GLU A 13 12.01 4.85 -4.76
C GLU A 13 11.25 4.39 -3.53
N LYS A 14 11.83 3.46 -2.76
CA LYS A 14 11.29 2.99 -1.48
C LYS A 14 11.09 4.16 -0.53
N PHE A 15 12.11 5.00 -0.34
CA PHE A 15 12.03 6.17 0.53
C PHE A 15 10.90 7.12 0.10
N ARG A 16 10.82 7.45 -1.20
CA ARG A 16 9.78 8.35 -1.73
C ARG A 16 8.37 7.79 -1.52
N ILE A 17 8.16 6.51 -1.83
CA ILE A 17 6.86 5.85 -1.64
C ILE A 17 6.49 5.82 -0.17
N THR A 18 7.42 5.45 0.72
CA THR A 18 7.18 5.41 2.17
C THR A 18 6.92 6.80 2.75
N ALA A 19 7.61 7.84 2.27
CA ALA A 19 7.39 9.21 2.71
C ALA A 19 5.97 9.68 2.40
N HIS A 20 5.47 9.42 1.19
CA HIS A 20 4.09 9.75 0.83
C HIS A 20 3.05 8.85 1.51
N LEU A 21 3.39 7.60 1.83
CA LEU A 21 2.50 6.69 2.57
C LEU A 21 2.15 7.21 3.96
N ARG A 22 3.07 7.92 4.64
CA ARG A 22 2.82 8.55 5.95
C ARG A 22 1.67 9.54 5.93
N CYS A 23 1.33 10.10 4.76
CA CYS A 23 0.15 10.94 4.63
C CYS A 23 -1.15 10.14 4.81
N TYR A 24 -1.15 8.83 4.57
CA TYR A 24 -2.35 7.98 4.55
C TYR A 24 -2.39 6.96 5.70
N VAL A 25 -1.23 6.50 6.15
CA VAL A 25 -1.08 5.45 7.17
C VAL A 25 -0.23 5.99 8.31
N LYS A 26 -0.67 5.77 9.54
CA LYS A 26 0.08 6.11 10.76
C LYS A 26 1.30 5.22 10.88
N ASP A 27 2.35 5.74 11.51
CA ASP A 27 3.47 4.89 11.89
C ASP A 27 3.04 3.91 13.00
N PRO A 28 3.54 2.65 12.99
CA PRO A 28 4.51 2.10 12.03
C PRO A 28 3.89 1.63 10.70
N ILE A 29 4.52 1.98 9.58
CA ILE A 29 4.12 1.51 8.24
C ILE A 29 4.60 0.08 8.01
N ILE A 30 3.69 -0.89 8.16
CA ILE A 30 3.95 -2.32 7.92
C ILE A 30 3.35 -2.74 6.57
N ILE A 31 4.18 -2.85 5.53
CA ILE A 31 3.78 -3.32 4.18
C ILE A 31 4.67 -4.50 3.79
N LYS A 32 4.07 -5.54 3.19
CA LYS A 32 4.84 -6.66 2.65
C LYS A 32 5.76 -6.20 1.51
N ASP A 33 6.99 -6.72 1.50
CA ASP A 33 8.01 -6.33 0.53
C ASP A 33 7.58 -6.50 -0.94
N HIS A 34 6.78 -7.51 -1.27
CA HIS A 34 6.31 -7.71 -2.64
C HIS A 34 5.37 -6.59 -3.14
N LEU A 35 4.54 -6.01 -2.25
CA LEU A 35 3.68 -4.87 -2.61
C LEU A 35 4.51 -3.61 -2.83
N LEU A 36 5.52 -3.42 -1.98
CA LEU A 36 6.45 -2.31 -2.08
C LEU A 36 7.30 -2.41 -3.36
N GLN A 37 7.77 -3.61 -3.71
CA GLN A 37 8.49 -3.86 -4.96
C GLN A 37 7.59 -3.63 -6.18
N GLY A 38 6.34 -4.08 -6.14
CA GLY A 38 5.36 -3.77 -7.19
C GLY A 38 5.15 -2.26 -7.38
N ALA A 39 5.10 -1.51 -6.27
CA ALA A 39 4.99 -0.05 -6.28
C ALA A 39 6.24 0.63 -6.87
N ILE A 40 7.44 0.14 -6.55
CA ILE A 40 8.70 0.64 -7.12
C ILE A 40 8.74 0.41 -8.64
N VAL A 41 8.39 -0.79 -9.09
CA VAL A 41 8.35 -1.12 -10.53
C VAL A 41 7.36 -0.22 -11.27
N LYS A 42 6.21 0.10 -10.66
CA LYS A 42 5.26 1.07 -11.23
C LYS A 42 5.86 2.47 -11.29
N LEU A 43 6.48 2.94 -10.20
CA LEU A 43 7.08 4.27 -10.12
C LEU A 43 8.14 4.49 -11.20
N LYS A 44 9.00 3.49 -11.44
CA LYS A 44 10.05 3.55 -12.48
C LYS A 44 9.53 3.64 -13.91
N LYS A 45 8.28 3.23 -14.16
CA LYS A 45 7.64 3.31 -15.47
C LYS A 45 6.94 4.65 -15.72
N LEU A 46 6.77 5.48 -14.69
CA LEU A 46 6.09 6.76 -14.82
C LEU A 46 7.08 7.85 -15.22
N PRO A 47 6.69 8.76 -16.14
CA PRO A 47 7.50 9.92 -16.44
C PRO A 47 7.59 10.84 -15.22
N TYR A 48 8.73 11.51 -15.05
CA TYR A 48 8.88 12.58 -14.08
C TYR A 48 8.15 13.82 -14.60
N ASP A 49 6.99 14.14 -14.02
CA ASP A 49 6.22 15.35 -14.31
C ASP A 49 6.42 16.40 -13.19
N LYS A 50 5.78 17.57 -13.29
CA LYS A 50 5.80 18.67 -12.31
C LYS A 50 5.36 18.24 -10.90
N LYS A 51 4.68 17.10 -10.75
CA LYS A 51 4.27 16.52 -9.47
C LYS A 51 4.95 15.18 -9.28
N ASP A 52 5.36 14.88 -8.05
CA ASP A 52 6.02 13.62 -7.72
C ASP A 52 5.09 12.42 -7.99
N PRO A 53 5.40 11.55 -8.98
CA PRO A 53 4.57 10.38 -9.29
C PRO A 53 4.49 9.37 -8.12
N ALA A 54 5.44 9.42 -7.17
CA ALA A 54 5.42 8.57 -5.98
C ALA A 54 4.18 8.83 -5.11
N GLN A 55 3.61 10.04 -5.14
CA GLN A 55 2.38 10.34 -4.41
C GLN A 55 1.19 9.51 -4.93
N LEU A 56 1.06 9.35 -6.24
CA LEU A 56 -0.01 8.57 -6.86
C LEU A 56 0.16 7.08 -6.52
N ILE A 57 1.40 6.59 -6.63
CA ILE A 57 1.74 5.21 -6.27
C ILE A 57 1.46 4.94 -4.78
N ALA A 58 1.80 5.86 -3.88
CA ALA A 58 1.53 5.72 -2.45
C ALA A 58 0.03 5.68 -2.13
N LYS A 59 -0.79 6.48 -2.83
CA LYS A 59 -2.27 6.41 -2.70
C LYS A 59 -2.80 5.04 -3.09
N GLU A 60 -2.40 4.53 -4.26
CA GLU A 60 -2.81 3.20 -4.73
C GLU A 60 -2.38 2.11 -3.75
N LEU A 61 -1.14 2.19 -3.26
CA LEU A 61 -0.58 1.24 -2.31
C LEU A 61 -1.32 1.27 -0.98
N ALA A 62 -1.68 2.44 -0.44
CA ALA A 62 -2.46 2.57 0.78
C ALA A 62 -3.85 1.91 0.66
N ILE A 63 -4.55 2.14 -0.46
CA ILE A 63 -5.85 1.52 -0.74
C ILE A 63 -5.71 0.01 -0.86
N THR A 64 -4.72 -0.45 -1.63
CA THR A 64 -4.47 -1.88 -1.85
C THR A 64 -4.14 -2.57 -0.54
N ALA A 65 -3.28 -1.96 0.28
CA ALA A 65 -2.91 -2.50 1.58
C ALA A 65 -4.11 -2.59 2.54
N PHE A 66 -4.97 -1.56 2.56
CA PHE A 66 -6.21 -1.58 3.33
C PHE A 66 -7.17 -2.68 2.84
N CYS A 67 -7.40 -2.78 1.52
CA CYS A 67 -8.29 -3.79 0.93
C CYS A 67 -7.82 -5.23 1.18
N LEU A 68 -6.51 -5.44 1.26
CA LEU A 68 -5.91 -6.74 1.59
C LEU A 68 -5.87 -7.03 3.11
N GLY A 69 -6.33 -6.09 3.93
CA GLY A 69 -6.41 -6.26 5.39
C GLY A 69 -5.10 -6.00 6.14
N TYR A 70 -4.09 -5.37 5.52
CA TYR A 70 -2.87 -4.98 6.22
C TYR A 70 -3.06 -3.79 7.16
N TYR A 71 -4.08 -2.97 6.89
CA TYR A 71 -4.43 -1.81 7.70
C TYR A 71 -5.91 -1.82 8.02
N SER A 72 -6.24 -1.47 9.25
CA SER A 72 -7.59 -1.14 9.69
C SER A 72 -7.82 0.36 9.63
N TYR A 73 -9.06 0.81 9.85
CA TYR A 73 -9.35 2.24 9.92
C TYR A 73 -8.58 2.96 11.04
N ALA A 74 -8.24 2.26 12.13
CA ALA A 74 -7.48 2.85 13.24
C ALA A 74 -6.04 3.21 12.83
N ASP A 75 -5.49 2.46 11.88
CA ASP A 75 -4.13 2.60 11.37
C ASP A 75 -4.02 3.70 10.31
N LEU A 76 -5.15 4.21 9.81
CA LEU A 76 -5.17 5.27 8.81
C LEU A 76 -5.13 6.66 9.46
N THR A 77 -4.51 7.60 8.77
CA THR A 77 -4.67 9.04 9.06
C THR A 77 -6.07 9.50 8.64
N GLU A 78 -6.42 10.75 8.94
CA GLU A 78 -7.67 11.34 8.45
C GLU A 78 -7.73 11.34 6.92
N GLN A 79 -6.62 11.70 6.25
CA GLN A 79 -6.52 11.65 4.79
C GLN A 79 -6.63 10.22 4.27
N GLY A 80 -6.04 9.23 4.95
CA GLY A 80 -6.20 7.82 4.61
C GLY A 80 -7.64 7.34 4.75
N CYS A 81 -8.33 7.75 5.82
CA CYS A 81 -9.74 7.46 6.02
C CYS A 81 -10.61 8.04 4.90
N GLN A 82 -10.36 9.30 4.50
CA GLN A 82 -11.04 9.94 3.38
C GLN A 82 -10.76 9.21 2.07
N LEU A 83 -9.50 8.85 1.81
CA LEU A 83 -9.07 8.10 0.62
C LEU A 83 -9.81 6.76 0.49
N VAL A 84 -9.88 5.99 1.58
CA VAL A 84 -10.60 4.71 1.60
C VAL A 84 -12.11 4.91 1.47
N ARG A 85 -12.69 5.94 2.11
CA ARG A 85 -14.12 6.26 1.96
C ARG A 85 -14.48 6.62 0.53
N GLN A 86 -13.69 7.46 -0.13
CA GLN A 86 -13.89 7.82 -1.55
C GLN A 86 -13.73 6.61 -2.47
N ASN A 87 -12.80 5.70 -2.17
CA ASN A 87 -12.60 4.49 -2.97
C ASN A 87 -13.58 3.35 -2.65
N ARG A 88 -14.24 3.35 -1.48
CA ARG A 88 -15.32 2.40 -1.14
C ARG A 88 -16.52 2.50 -2.08
N TYR A 89 -16.80 3.69 -2.62
CA TYR A 89 -17.86 3.86 -3.61
C TYR A 89 -17.48 3.35 -5.01
N ARG A 90 -16.18 3.14 -5.29
CA ARG A 90 -15.70 2.50 -6.54
C ARG A 90 -15.45 0.98 -6.36
N GLY A 91 -15.18 0.54 -5.14
CA GLY A 91 -14.78 -0.84 -4.80
C GLY A 91 -15.91 -1.86 -4.61
N TYR A 92 -17.20 -1.51 -4.81
CA TYR A 92 -18.27 -2.52 -4.82
C TYR A 92 -18.08 -3.57 -5.94
N GLN A 93 -17.18 -3.32 -6.91
CA GLN A 93 -16.76 -4.29 -7.92
C GLN A 93 -15.64 -5.25 -7.47
N PHE A 94 -14.98 -5.04 -6.32
CA PHE A 94 -14.01 -6.00 -5.76
C PHE A 94 -14.65 -6.98 -4.76
N LYS A 95 -15.98 -6.92 -4.58
CA LYS A 95 -16.74 -7.99 -3.91
C LYS A 95 -16.86 -9.17 -4.86
N ASN A 96 -15.82 -9.99 -4.97
CA ASN A 96 -15.96 -11.45 -5.02
C ASN A 96 -14.58 -12.10 -4.97
N LYS A 97 -14.43 -13.02 -4.02
CA LYS A 97 -13.29 -13.94 -3.79
C LYS A 97 -12.14 -13.40 -2.94
N MET A 98 -12.36 -13.25 -1.64
CA MET A 98 -11.49 -13.89 -0.63
C MET A 98 -12.33 -14.20 0.62
N VAL A 99 -12.98 -15.36 0.56
CA VAL A 99 -13.57 -16.02 1.74
C VAL A 99 -12.40 -16.58 2.54
N TYR A 100 -11.93 -15.84 3.54
CA TYR A 100 -11.16 -16.48 4.62
C TYR A 100 -12.19 -17.08 5.59
N HIS A 101 -12.47 -18.38 5.41
CA HIS A 101 -13.10 -19.20 6.43
C HIS A 101 -12.17 -19.23 7.64
N HIS A 102 -12.41 -18.39 8.63
CA HIS A 102 -11.87 -18.61 9.97
C HIS A 102 -12.90 -19.43 10.75
N PRO A 103 -12.64 -20.70 11.10
CA PRO A 103 -13.51 -21.41 12.02
C PRO A 103 -13.35 -20.79 13.40
N MET A 104 -14.43 -20.22 13.94
CA MET A 104 -14.48 -19.81 15.34
C MET A 104 -14.50 -21.08 16.19
N ILE A 105 -13.37 -21.42 16.81
CA ILE A 105 -13.33 -22.40 17.90
C ILE A 105 -14.02 -21.75 19.09
N LYS A 106 -15.29 -22.13 19.34
CA LYS A 106 -16.00 -21.82 20.58
C LYS A 106 -15.37 -22.63 21.72
N LEU A 107 -14.45 -22.03 22.46
CA LEU A 107 -14.10 -22.51 23.80
C LEU A 107 -15.19 -22.05 24.78
N ARG A 108 -16.10 -22.96 25.13
CA ARG A 108 -16.89 -22.84 26.36
C ARG A 108 -16.08 -23.46 27.48
N TYR A 109 -15.68 -22.64 28.45
CA TYR A 109 -15.22 -23.13 29.75
C TYR A 109 -16.39 -23.81 30.47
N GLN A 110 -16.04 -24.91 31.15
CA GLN A 110 -16.88 -25.74 32.00
C GLN A 110 -17.41 -24.98 33.21
#